data_AF-A0A7V2WEB1-F1
#
_entry.id   AF-A0A7V2WEB1-F1
#
_cell.length_a   1.000
_cell.length_b   1.000
_cell.length_c   1.000
_cell.angle_alpha   90.00
_cell.angle_beta   90.00
_cell.angle_gamma   90.00
#
_symmetry.space_group_name_H-M   'P 1'
#
loop_
_entity.id
_entity.type
_entity.pdbx_description
1 polymer ?
#
loop_
_entity_poly.entity_id
_entity_poly.type
_entity_poly.pdbx_seq_one_letter_code
_entity_poly.pdbx_strand_id
1 'polypeptide(L)'
;MIFKRIVFSLLFAFFVLGSLPVFSQTNTGSLKAKRQKLEREIAYTNKLLQEVGKSQKNTVYELQLINNRINMRRRLIAILKNEISALTDTIASTGMALRNLNNRLDTLKKEYVQIAWYLYKNDNNYNRLIFLFSAKDFNQAYQRLRYLDEISSYIRKEAVRIRQLENQKKKKLNKLINDKAEKKKLLDNETTQLSQLQLEQHQKIRLKNKLSSRQKSLRARLRQKQKESRQLQAQIEKSIAVAAKKSAENKSKKLTTAESRLSSTFAANKGHIPWPVKQGVISQTFGIHNHPVLKHVQIKNNGI
;
A
#
# COMPACT_ATOMS: atom_id res chain seq x y z
N MET A 1 -29.13 -62.14 18.77
CA MET A 1 -27.93 -61.46 19.35
C MET A 1 -26.96 -60.90 18.31
N ILE A 2 -26.86 -61.49 17.11
CA ILE A 2 -25.90 -61.07 16.06
C ILE A 2 -26.22 -59.68 15.49
N PHE A 3 -27.50 -59.35 15.28
CA PHE A 3 -27.92 -58.05 14.75
C PHE A 3 -27.59 -56.87 15.67
N LYS A 4 -27.75 -57.04 17.00
CA LYS A 4 -27.36 -56.00 17.99
C LYS A 4 -25.84 -55.78 18.03
N ARG A 5 -25.03 -56.82 17.80
CA ARG A 5 -23.56 -56.72 17.74
C ARG A 5 -23.09 -56.00 16.47
N ILE A 6 -23.76 -56.23 15.33
CA ILE A 6 -23.44 -55.55 14.07
C ILE A 6 -23.81 -54.06 14.15
N VAL A 7 -24.97 -53.73 14.72
CA VAL A 7 -25.40 -52.33 14.93
C VAL A 7 -24.46 -51.61 15.90
N PHE A 8 -24.01 -52.26 16.98
CA PHE A 8 -23.06 -51.67 17.92
C PHE A 8 -21.66 -51.48 17.31
N SER A 9 -21.23 -52.39 16.44
CA SER A 9 -19.96 -52.31 15.73
C SER A 9 -19.97 -51.22 14.63
N LEU A 10 -21.11 -51.02 13.96
CA LEU A 10 -21.31 -49.90 13.02
C LEU A 10 -21.39 -48.53 13.74
N LEU A 11 -22.00 -48.46 14.93
CA LEU A 11 -22.03 -47.25 15.76
C LEU A 11 -20.64 -46.89 16.31
N PHE A 12 -19.82 -47.89 16.65
CA PHE A 12 -18.43 -47.68 17.07
C PHE A 12 -17.53 -47.23 15.90
N ALA A 13 -17.74 -47.77 14.69
CA ALA A 13 -17.03 -47.32 13.49
C ALA A 13 -17.38 -45.87 13.11
N PHE A 14 -18.62 -45.43 13.34
CA PHE A 14 -19.02 -44.03 13.12
C PHE A 14 -18.40 -43.07 14.15
N PHE A 15 -18.15 -43.52 15.39
CA PHE A 15 -17.50 -42.71 16.42
C PHE A 15 -15.98 -42.57 16.20
N VAL A 16 -15.34 -43.55 15.57
CA VAL A 16 -13.89 -43.51 15.25
C VAL A 16 -13.60 -42.74 13.96
N LEU A 17 -14.54 -42.66 13.00
CA LEU A 17 -14.39 -41.80 11.80
C LEU A 17 -14.72 -40.31 12.05
N GLY A 18 -15.32 -39.97 13.20
CA GLY A 18 -15.67 -38.59 13.57
C GLY A 18 -14.51 -37.74 14.12
N SER A 19 -13.35 -38.34 14.40
CA SER A 19 -12.17 -37.63 14.93
C SER A 19 -11.15 -37.31 13.84
N LEU A 20 -11.56 -36.57 12.80
CA LEU A 20 -10.59 -35.89 11.96
C LEU A 20 -10.00 -34.72 12.77
N PRO A 21 -8.68 -34.65 13.00
CA PRO A 21 -8.08 -33.48 13.62
C PRO A 21 -8.31 -32.29 12.69
N VAL A 22 -9.22 -31.39 13.08
CA VAL A 22 -9.40 -30.09 12.45
C VAL A 22 -8.13 -29.30 12.72
N PHE A 23 -7.16 -29.38 11.81
CA PHE A 23 -6.03 -28.48 11.79
C PHE A 23 -6.53 -27.06 11.53
N SER A 24 -6.69 -26.28 12.61
CA SER A 24 -6.83 -24.83 12.53
C SER A 24 -5.53 -24.26 11.94
N GLN A 25 -5.45 -24.18 10.62
CA GLN A 25 -4.34 -23.58 9.90
C GLN A 25 -4.24 -22.11 10.33
N THR A 26 -3.23 -21.79 11.14
CA THR A 26 -3.02 -20.42 11.60
C THR A 26 -2.62 -19.55 10.41
N ASN A 27 -3.50 -18.62 10.04
CA ASN A 27 -3.37 -17.71 8.88
C ASN A 27 -2.13 -16.79 8.91
N THR A 28 -1.27 -16.89 9.94
CA THR A 28 -0.14 -15.99 10.18
C THR A 28 1.00 -16.17 9.17
N GLY A 29 1.26 -17.40 8.73
CA GLY A 29 2.26 -17.68 7.69
C GLY A 29 1.90 -17.12 6.32
N SER A 30 0.62 -17.23 5.94
CA SER A 30 0.11 -16.69 4.67
C SER A 30 0.12 -15.16 4.66
N LEU A 31 -0.18 -14.52 5.80
CA LEU A 31 -0.12 -13.08 5.97
C LEU A 31 1.32 -12.55 5.85
N LYS A 32 2.30 -13.22 6.45
CA LYS A 32 3.72 -12.85 6.34
C LYS A 32 4.23 -12.90 4.90
N ALA A 33 3.89 -13.95 4.15
CA ALA A 33 4.26 -14.08 2.75
C ALA A 33 3.60 -13.01 1.87
N LYS A 34 2.30 -12.72 2.11
CA LYS A 34 1.57 -11.64 1.43
C LYS A 34 2.20 -10.27 1.70
N ARG A 35 2.60 -10.00 2.94
CA ARG A 35 3.28 -8.76 3.32
C ARG A 35 4.60 -8.58 2.57
N GLN A 36 5.45 -9.61 2.57
CA GLN A 36 6.75 -9.55 1.90
C GLN A 36 6.62 -9.34 0.38
N LYS A 37 5.63 -9.98 -0.26
CA LYS A 37 5.34 -9.75 -1.68
C LYS A 37 4.93 -8.30 -1.93
N LEU A 38 4.03 -7.76 -1.10
CA LEU A 38 3.54 -6.40 -1.21
C LEU A 38 4.65 -5.35 -0.98
N GLU A 39 5.56 -5.59 -0.05
CA GLU A 39 6.75 -4.74 0.19
C GLU A 39 7.65 -4.67 -1.06
N ARG A 40 7.85 -5.79 -1.76
CA ARG A 40 8.62 -5.82 -3.03
C ARG A 40 7.91 -5.05 -4.14
N GLU A 41 6.59 -5.20 -4.26
CA GLU A 41 5.79 -4.46 -5.23
C GLU A 41 5.82 -2.94 -4.97
N ILE A 42 5.79 -2.52 -3.71
CA ILE A 42 5.94 -1.12 -3.31
C ILE A 42 7.33 -0.60 -3.71
N ALA A 43 8.39 -1.35 -3.43
CA ALA A 43 9.76 -0.98 -3.77
C ALA A 43 9.97 -0.84 -5.29
N TYR A 44 9.44 -1.79 -6.07
CA TYR A 44 9.49 -1.75 -7.53
C TYR A 44 8.72 -0.54 -8.09
N THR A 45 7.52 -0.27 -7.58
CA THR A 45 6.71 0.88 -7.98
C THR A 45 7.41 2.21 -7.69
N ASN A 46 8.12 2.31 -6.56
CA ASN A 46 8.92 3.50 -6.23
C ASN A 46 10.06 3.73 -7.22
N LYS A 47 10.76 2.66 -7.64
CA LYS A 47 11.82 2.75 -8.65
C LYS A 47 11.26 3.24 -9.99
N LEU A 48 10.13 2.69 -10.42
CA LEU A 48 9.46 3.08 -11.66
C LEU A 48 9.01 4.56 -11.63
N LEU A 49 8.50 5.05 -10.50
CA LEU A 49 8.17 6.47 -10.32
C LEU A 49 9.39 7.37 -10.45
N GLN A 50 10.54 6.97 -9.91
CA GLN A 50 11.78 7.73 -10.00
C GLN A 50 12.30 7.82 -11.44
N GLU A 51 12.14 6.75 -12.23
CA GLU A 51 12.50 6.73 -13.66
C GLU A 51 11.53 7.59 -14.49
N VAL A 52 10.24 7.49 -14.22
CA VAL A 52 9.19 8.25 -14.93
C VAL A 52 9.27 9.73 -14.63
N GLY A 53 9.56 10.12 -13.39
CA GLY A 53 9.69 11.52 -12.98
C GLY A 53 10.82 12.27 -13.69
N LYS A 54 11.81 11.57 -14.27
CA LYS A 54 12.83 12.15 -15.14
C LYS A 54 12.30 12.50 -16.54
N SER A 55 11.17 11.93 -16.94
CA SER A 55 10.50 12.17 -18.22
C SER A 55 9.22 12.99 -18.01
N GLN A 56 9.27 14.29 -18.33
CA GLN A 56 8.23 15.29 -18.02
C GLN A 56 6.83 15.05 -18.65
N LYS A 57 6.63 13.96 -19.40
CA LYS A 57 5.54 13.83 -20.39
C LYS A 57 4.24 13.17 -19.92
N ASN A 58 4.17 12.45 -18.79
CA ASN A 58 2.97 11.65 -18.49
C ASN A 58 2.38 11.85 -17.09
N THR A 59 1.81 13.02 -16.80
CA THR A 59 1.04 13.31 -15.56
C THR A 59 -0.08 12.28 -15.29
N VAL A 60 -0.67 11.70 -16.34
CA VAL A 60 -1.69 10.64 -16.21
C VAL A 60 -1.08 9.33 -15.72
N TYR A 61 0.10 8.95 -16.23
CA TYR A 61 0.79 7.74 -15.82
C TYR A 61 1.30 7.84 -14.39
N GLU A 62 1.86 9.00 -14.00
CA GLU A 62 2.23 9.28 -12.61
C GLU A 62 1.06 9.13 -11.64
N LEU A 63 -0.13 9.65 -12.00
CA LEU A 63 -1.33 9.50 -11.19
C LEU A 63 -1.76 8.03 -11.03
N GLN A 64 -1.62 7.21 -12.08
CA GLN A 64 -1.90 5.78 -12.01
C GLN A 64 -0.92 5.07 -11.07
N LEU A 65 0.36 5.41 -11.11
CA LEU A 65 1.37 4.85 -10.20
C LEU A 65 1.11 5.26 -8.74
N ILE A 66 0.74 6.52 -8.50
CA ILE A 66 0.36 7.00 -7.16
C ILE A 66 -0.88 6.26 -6.65
N ASN A 67 -1.90 6.07 -7.49
CA ASN A 67 -3.09 5.29 -7.13
C ASN A 67 -2.73 3.84 -6.75
N ASN A 68 -1.84 3.21 -7.52
CA ASN A 68 -1.36 1.87 -7.23
C ASN A 68 -0.64 1.83 -5.88
N ARG A 69 0.25 2.79 -5.59
CA ARG A 69 0.96 2.89 -4.31
C ARG A 69 0.00 3.10 -3.13
N ILE A 70 -1.01 3.96 -3.28
CA ILE A 70 -2.06 4.16 -2.28
C ILE A 70 -2.81 2.85 -1.99
N ASN A 71 -3.18 2.11 -3.03
CA ASN A 71 -3.88 0.83 -2.89
C ASN A 71 -3.00 -0.24 -2.22
N MET A 72 -1.72 -0.32 -2.59
CA MET A 72 -0.77 -1.22 -1.93
C MET A 72 -0.62 -0.87 -0.44
N ARG A 73 -0.45 0.40 -0.10
CA ARG A 73 -0.35 0.82 1.31
C ARG A 73 -1.62 0.54 2.11
N ARG A 74 -2.80 0.75 1.53
CA ARG A 74 -4.09 0.37 2.17
C ARG A 74 -4.15 -1.13 2.48
N ARG A 75 -3.70 -1.97 1.55
CA ARG A 75 -3.60 -3.42 1.77
C ARG A 75 -2.58 -3.76 2.87
N LEU A 76 -1.42 -3.10 2.88
CA LEU A 76 -0.40 -3.28 3.92
C LEU A 76 -0.96 -2.93 5.30
N ILE A 77 -1.62 -1.78 5.42
CA ILE A 77 -2.29 -1.33 6.65
C ILE A 77 -3.34 -2.34 7.11
N ALA A 78 -4.16 -2.87 6.20
CA ALA A 78 -5.15 -3.90 6.55
C ALA A 78 -4.48 -5.18 7.07
N ILE A 79 -3.41 -5.64 6.43
CA ILE A 79 -2.63 -6.80 6.88
C ILE A 79 -2.03 -6.54 8.28
N LEU A 80 -1.44 -5.37 8.51
CA LEU A 80 -0.87 -5.00 9.80
C LEU A 80 -1.92 -4.94 10.91
N LYS A 81 -3.11 -4.40 10.63
CA LYS A 81 -4.24 -4.41 11.58
C LYS A 81 -4.65 -5.84 11.96
N ASN A 82 -4.75 -6.73 10.98
CA ASN A 82 -5.08 -8.13 11.22
C ASN A 82 -3.98 -8.84 12.03
N GLU A 83 -2.70 -8.58 11.71
CA GLU A 83 -1.57 -9.11 12.48
C GLU A 83 -1.56 -8.60 13.93
N ILE A 84 -1.90 -7.33 14.17
CA ILE A 84 -2.02 -6.75 15.52
C ILE A 84 -3.20 -7.36 16.28
N SER A 85 -4.33 -7.62 15.61
CA SER A 85 -5.48 -8.30 16.22
C SER A 85 -5.09 -9.71 16.64
N ALA A 86 -4.49 -10.50 15.74
CA ALA A 86 -4.04 -11.86 16.04
C ALA A 86 -3.02 -11.90 17.20
N LEU A 87 -2.12 -10.93 17.27
CA LEU A 87 -1.20 -10.78 18.41
C LEU A 87 -1.95 -10.44 19.70
N THR A 88 -2.98 -9.59 19.64
CA THR A 88 -3.81 -9.24 20.79
C THR A 88 -4.53 -10.47 21.36
N ASP A 89 -5.10 -11.30 20.49
CA ASP A 89 -5.77 -12.54 20.88
C ASP A 89 -4.77 -13.56 21.46
N THR A 90 -3.58 -13.64 20.88
CA THR A 90 -2.49 -14.49 21.39
C THR A 90 -1.98 -14.02 22.75
N ILE A 91 -1.88 -12.71 22.97
CA ILE A 91 -1.51 -12.11 24.26
C ILE A 91 -2.58 -12.42 25.31
N ALA A 92 -3.87 -12.24 24.96
CA ALA A 92 -4.98 -12.52 25.87
C ALA A 92 -5.04 -14.00 26.28
N SER A 93 -4.96 -14.92 25.32
CA SER A 93 -4.94 -16.37 25.58
C SER A 93 -3.70 -16.80 26.37
N THR A 94 -2.51 -16.26 26.05
CA THR A 94 -1.28 -16.54 26.82
C THR A 94 -1.38 -16.00 28.24
N GLY A 95 -1.97 -14.81 28.43
CA GLY A 95 -2.23 -14.22 29.74
C GLY A 95 -3.22 -15.05 30.58
N MET A 96 -4.29 -15.58 29.97
CA MET A 96 -5.18 -16.53 30.63
C MET A 96 -4.46 -17.80 31.06
N ALA A 97 -3.65 -18.40 30.17
CA ALA A 97 -2.87 -19.59 30.50
C ALA A 97 -1.88 -19.35 31.64
N LEU A 98 -1.28 -18.15 31.71
CA LEU A 98 -0.37 -17.77 32.79
C LEU A 98 -1.11 -17.57 34.11
N ARG A 99 -2.30 -16.95 34.10
CA ARG A 99 -3.17 -16.88 35.28
C ARG A 99 -3.55 -18.28 35.79
N ASN A 100 -3.92 -19.19 34.89
CA ASN A 100 -4.25 -20.56 35.28
C ASN A 100 -3.06 -21.31 35.88
N LEU A 101 -1.86 -21.16 35.32
CA LEU A 101 -0.63 -21.74 35.90
C LEU A 101 -0.31 -21.14 37.27
N ASN A 102 -0.47 -19.82 37.44
CA ASN A 102 -0.26 -19.15 38.72
C ASN A 102 -1.26 -19.63 39.78
N ASN A 103 -2.53 -19.76 39.41
CA ASN A 103 -3.56 -20.31 40.29
C ASN A 103 -3.24 -21.76 40.66
N ARG A 104 -2.82 -22.60 39.69
CA ARG A 104 -2.40 -23.98 39.96
C ARG A 104 -1.17 -24.04 40.86
N LEU A 105 -0.20 -23.15 40.67
CA LEU A 105 0.98 -23.04 41.54
C LEU A 105 0.56 -22.65 42.96
N ASP A 106 -0.38 -21.72 43.11
CA ASP A 106 -0.91 -21.31 44.41
C ASP A 106 -1.65 -22.45 45.10
N THR A 107 -2.51 -23.19 44.37
CA THR A 107 -3.16 -24.39 44.90
C THR A 107 -2.15 -25.45 45.29
N LEU A 108 -1.15 -25.74 44.45
CA LEU A 108 -0.11 -26.73 44.75
C LEU A 108 0.72 -26.32 45.97
N LYS A 109 1.00 -25.02 46.15
CA LYS A 109 1.64 -24.49 47.35
C LYS A 109 0.77 -24.71 48.58
N LYS A 110 -0.54 -24.46 48.50
CA LYS A 110 -1.48 -24.70 49.61
C LYS A 110 -1.58 -26.18 49.96
N GLU A 111 -1.73 -27.05 48.97
CA GLU A 111 -1.72 -28.52 49.15
C GLU A 111 -0.40 -28.99 49.76
N TYR A 112 0.74 -28.47 49.29
CA TYR A 112 2.04 -28.78 49.87
C TYR A 112 2.16 -28.31 51.33
N VAL A 113 1.71 -27.09 51.64
CA VAL A 113 1.71 -26.56 53.02
C VAL A 113 0.80 -27.39 53.91
N GLN A 114 -0.38 -27.82 53.44
CA GLN A 114 -1.27 -28.71 54.19
C GLN A 114 -0.62 -30.06 54.47
N ILE A 115 0.03 -30.66 53.47
CA ILE A 115 0.75 -31.93 53.64
C ILE A 115 1.93 -31.73 54.59
N ALA A 116 2.73 -30.67 54.43
CA ALA A 116 3.85 -30.36 55.29
C ALA A 116 3.40 -30.08 56.74
N TRP A 117 2.30 -29.35 56.93
CA TRP A 117 1.72 -29.09 58.25
C TRP A 117 1.08 -30.32 58.87
N TYR A 118 0.40 -31.17 58.07
CA TYR A 118 -0.13 -32.45 58.55
C TYR A 118 1.02 -33.35 58.99
N LEU A 119 2.08 -33.44 58.19
CA LEU A 119 3.29 -34.17 58.55
C LEU A 119 3.92 -33.59 59.83
N TYR A 120 4.03 -32.26 59.94
CA TYR A 120 4.60 -31.54 61.10
C TYR A 120 3.75 -31.62 62.39
N LYS A 121 2.42 -31.45 62.31
CA LYS A 121 1.52 -31.57 63.47
C LYS A 121 1.43 -33.01 63.94
N ASN A 122 1.57 -33.95 63.01
CA ASN A 122 1.75 -35.36 63.29
C ASN A 122 3.23 -35.70 63.61
N ASP A 123 4.15 -34.74 63.62
CA ASP A 123 5.59 -34.87 63.89
C ASP A 123 5.85 -34.77 65.40
N ASN A 124 5.39 -35.78 66.12
CA ASN A 124 6.26 -36.33 67.15
C ASN A 124 7.11 -37.34 66.38
N ASN A 125 8.45 -37.27 66.46
CA ASN A 125 9.43 -38.01 65.65
C ASN A 125 9.18 -39.54 65.44
N TYR A 126 8.20 -40.10 66.15
CA TYR A 126 7.74 -41.48 66.13
C TYR A 126 6.58 -41.79 65.17
N ASN A 127 5.98 -40.81 64.46
CA ASN A 127 4.71 -41.04 63.74
C ASN A 127 4.84 -41.56 62.30
N ARG A 128 5.94 -41.24 61.60
CA ARG A 128 6.28 -41.92 60.32
C ARG A 128 6.47 -43.40 60.58
N LEU A 129 7.11 -43.74 61.69
CA LEU A 129 7.25 -45.10 62.19
C LEU A 129 5.90 -45.69 62.63
N ILE A 130 5.04 -44.98 63.37
CA ILE A 130 3.69 -45.48 63.74
C ILE A 130 2.79 -45.72 62.51
N PHE A 131 2.83 -44.90 61.46
CA PHE A 131 2.07 -45.15 60.22
C PHE A 131 2.59 -46.39 59.46
N LEU A 132 3.90 -46.63 59.50
CA LEU A 132 4.55 -47.81 58.92
C LEU A 132 4.33 -49.06 59.78
N PHE A 133 4.37 -48.96 61.10
CA PHE A 133 4.23 -50.06 62.06
C PHE A 133 2.78 -50.36 62.47
N SER A 134 1.83 -49.46 62.19
CA SER A 134 0.38 -49.73 62.26
C SER A 134 -0.15 -50.45 61.01
N ALA A 135 0.75 -50.86 60.12
CA ALA A 135 0.41 -51.77 59.04
C ALA A 135 0.12 -53.17 59.62
N LYS A 136 -0.87 -53.86 59.05
CA LYS A 136 -1.24 -55.22 59.46
C LYS A 136 -0.14 -56.23 59.13
N ASP A 137 0.69 -55.93 58.14
CA ASP A 137 1.73 -56.78 57.59
C ASP A 137 2.87 -55.97 56.94
N PHE A 138 4.05 -56.59 56.80
CA PHE A 138 5.26 -55.95 56.26
C PHE A 138 5.07 -55.40 54.84
N ASN A 139 4.28 -56.08 54.01
CA ASN A 139 3.96 -55.62 52.65
C ASN A 139 3.16 -54.31 52.67
N GLN A 140 2.17 -54.18 53.56
CA GLN A 140 1.42 -52.94 53.71
C GLN A 140 2.29 -51.79 54.24
N ALA A 141 3.23 -52.07 55.16
CA ALA A 141 4.20 -51.07 55.63
C ALA A 141 5.09 -50.57 54.49
N TYR A 142 5.63 -51.50 53.67
CA TYR A 142 6.46 -51.17 52.52
C TYR A 142 5.71 -50.34 51.47
N GLN A 143 4.46 -50.69 51.15
CA GLN A 143 3.64 -49.92 50.21
C GLN A 143 3.35 -48.50 50.72
N ARG A 144 3.08 -48.34 52.03
CA ARG A 144 2.89 -47.05 52.68
C ARG A 144 4.15 -46.17 52.64
N LEU A 145 5.33 -46.76 52.88
CA LEU A 145 6.61 -46.05 52.77
C LEU A 145 6.85 -45.55 51.35
N ARG A 146 6.70 -46.46 50.37
CA ARG A 146 6.88 -46.14 48.95
C ARG A 146 5.95 -45.03 48.50
N TYR A 147 4.68 -45.08 48.93
CA TYR A 147 3.67 -44.08 48.58
C TYR A 147 4.00 -42.68 49.11
N LEU A 148 4.51 -42.57 50.35
CA LEU A 148 4.90 -41.29 50.94
C LEU A 148 6.09 -40.64 50.18
N ASP A 149 7.09 -41.44 49.82
CA ASP A 149 8.24 -40.94 49.05
C ASP A 149 7.84 -40.57 47.61
N GLU A 150 6.99 -41.37 46.97
CA GLU A 150 6.47 -41.09 45.64
C GLU A 150 5.67 -39.77 45.61
N ILE A 151 4.77 -39.54 46.57
CA ILE A 151 3.99 -38.28 46.65
C ILE A 151 4.89 -37.07 46.86
N SER A 152 5.82 -37.12 47.82
CA SER A 152 6.72 -36.00 48.10
C SER A 152 7.58 -35.65 46.89
N SER A 153 8.06 -36.67 46.17
CA SER A 153 8.82 -36.47 44.94
C SER A 153 7.96 -35.92 43.80
N TYR A 154 6.72 -36.40 43.67
CA TYR A 154 5.76 -35.96 42.66
C TYR A 154 5.42 -34.46 42.81
N ILE A 155 5.07 -34.02 44.03
CA ILE A 155 4.73 -32.62 44.30
C ILE A 155 5.90 -31.69 43.99
N ARG A 156 7.12 -32.06 44.44
CA ARG A 156 8.34 -31.28 44.15
C ARG A 156 8.59 -31.16 42.65
N LYS A 157 8.48 -32.28 41.91
CA LYS A 157 8.67 -32.29 40.45
C LYS A 157 7.62 -31.44 39.74
N GLU A 158 6.36 -31.53 40.13
CA GLU A 158 5.27 -30.77 39.52
C GLU A 158 5.40 -29.26 39.78
N ALA A 159 5.81 -28.86 41.00
CA ALA A 159 6.08 -27.46 41.33
C ALA A 159 7.20 -26.87 40.46
N VAL A 160 8.29 -27.61 40.26
CA VAL A 160 9.41 -27.19 39.40
C VAL A 160 8.94 -27.07 37.95
N ARG A 161 8.19 -28.05 37.44
CA ARG A 161 7.64 -28.03 36.08
C ARG A 161 6.75 -26.80 35.85
N ILE A 162 5.82 -26.52 36.76
CA ILE A 162 4.93 -25.35 36.65
C ILE A 162 5.73 -24.04 36.64
N ARG A 163 6.71 -23.88 37.53
CA ARG A 163 7.58 -22.69 37.56
C ARG A 163 8.38 -22.51 36.27
N GLN A 164 8.88 -23.60 35.68
CA GLN A 164 9.55 -23.55 34.38
C GLN A 164 8.60 -23.10 33.27
N LEU A 165 7.38 -23.66 33.21
CA LEU A 165 6.36 -23.29 32.23
C LEU A 165 5.89 -21.82 32.38
N GLU A 166 5.75 -21.34 33.62
CA GLU A 166 5.43 -19.95 33.92
C GLU A 166 6.51 -19.02 33.35
N ASN A 167 7.78 -19.29 33.65
CA ASN A 167 8.89 -18.47 33.16
C ASN A 167 8.96 -18.45 31.63
N GLN A 168 8.77 -19.62 30.98
CA GLN A 168 8.72 -19.72 29.53
C GLN A 168 7.56 -18.90 28.94
N LYS A 169 6.35 -19.00 29.51
CA LYS A 169 5.19 -18.23 29.05
C LYS A 169 5.35 -16.74 29.30
N LYS A 170 5.94 -16.32 30.42
CA LYS A 170 6.22 -14.91 30.73
C LYS A 170 7.22 -14.31 29.73
N LYS A 171 8.30 -15.03 29.41
CA LYS A 171 9.25 -14.65 28.36
C LYS A 171 8.55 -14.50 27.00
N LYS A 172 7.71 -15.47 26.63
CA LYS A 172 6.92 -15.43 25.39
C LYS A 172 5.94 -14.25 25.36
N LEU A 173 5.27 -13.96 26.48
CA LEU A 173 4.34 -12.85 26.62
C LEU A 173 5.05 -11.51 26.41
N ASN A 174 6.20 -11.29 27.06
CA ASN A 174 6.99 -10.08 26.88
C ASN A 174 7.42 -9.90 25.41
N LYS A 175 7.84 -10.98 24.75
CA LYS A 175 8.16 -10.96 23.32
C LYS A 175 6.94 -10.53 22.48
N LEU A 176 5.77 -11.13 22.71
CA LEU A 176 4.54 -10.78 21.98
C LEU A 176 4.12 -9.32 22.19
N ILE A 177 4.29 -8.79 23.40
CA ILE A 177 4.01 -7.38 23.71
C ILE A 177 4.95 -6.46 22.93
N ASN A 178 6.25 -6.77 22.89
CA ASN A 178 7.24 -6.02 22.12
C ASN A 178 6.93 -6.08 20.62
N ASP A 179 6.66 -7.28 20.07
CA ASP A 179 6.30 -7.47 18.67
C ASP A 179 5.03 -6.65 18.30
N LYS A 180 4.03 -6.58 19.20
CA LYS A 180 2.83 -5.77 19.01
C LYS A 180 3.16 -4.27 19.00
N ALA A 181 4.03 -3.81 19.89
CA ALA A 181 4.44 -2.41 19.94
C ALA A 181 5.20 -1.99 18.68
N GLU A 182 6.11 -2.83 18.19
CA GLU A 182 6.83 -2.59 16.92
C GLU A 182 5.88 -2.51 15.73
N LYS A 183 4.93 -3.44 15.63
CA LYS A 183 3.93 -3.41 14.54
C LYS A 183 3.02 -2.20 14.61
N LYS A 184 2.67 -1.74 15.82
CA LYS A 184 1.89 -0.51 15.99
C LYS A 184 2.66 0.71 15.49
N LYS A 185 3.95 0.84 15.84
CA LYS A 185 4.81 1.92 15.30
C LYS A 185 4.87 1.87 13.77
N LEU A 186 5.02 0.68 13.20
CA LEU A 186 5.05 0.50 11.74
C LEU A 186 3.71 0.89 11.10
N LEU A 187 2.58 0.53 11.71
CA LEU A 187 1.25 0.95 11.27
C LEU A 187 1.11 2.48 11.27
N ASP A 188 1.58 3.16 12.31
CA ASP A 188 1.52 4.61 12.42
C ASP A 188 2.39 5.30 11.34
N ASN A 189 3.58 4.74 11.06
CA ASN A 189 4.43 5.20 9.95
C ASN A 189 3.76 4.98 8.58
N GLU A 190 3.05 3.87 8.39
CA GLU A 190 2.35 3.59 7.13
C GLU A 190 1.12 4.48 6.93
N THR A 191 0.40 4.80 8.00
CA THR A 191 -0.76 5.72 7.92
C THR A 191 -0.34 7.16 7.62
N THR A 192 0.77 7.63 8.19
CA THR A 192 1.34 8.94 7.87
C THR A 192 1.86 9.02 6.44
N GLN A 193 2.53 7.99 5.93
CA GLN A 193 2.95 7.95 4.53
C GLN A 193 1.75 7.88 3.56
N LEU A 194 0.68 7.19 3.94
CA LEU A 194 -0.55 7.15 3.15
C LEU A 194 -1.18 8.54 3.05
N SER A 195 -1.27 9.29 4.15
CA SER A 195 -1.87 10.63 4.13
C SER A 195 -1.06 11.60 3.27
N GLN A 196 0.28 11.55 3.35
CA GLN A 196 1.17 12.32 2.48
C GLN A 196 0.94 12.01 1.00
N LEU A 197 0.79 10.74 0.64
CA LEU A 197 0.51 10.33 -0.75
C LEU A 197 -0.87 10.79 -1.24
N GLN A 198 -1.87 10.78 -0.37
CA GLN A 198 -3.19 11.30 -0.71
C GLN A 198 -3.13 12.81 -0.98
N LEU A 199 -2.37 13.56 -0.17
CA LEU A 199 -2.14 14.98 -0.41
C LEU A 199 -1.45 15.23 -1.76
N GLU A 200 -0.38 14.48 -2.06
CA GLU A 200 0.33 14.58 -3.35
C GLU A 200 -0.60 14.25 -4.54
N GLN A 201 -1.41 13.19 -4.40
CA GLN A 201 -2.42 12.80 -5.38
C GLN A 201 -3.40 13.94 -5.65
N HIS A 202 -3.95 14.55 -4.60
CA HIS A 202 -4.89 15.67 -4.73
C HIS A 202 -4.25 16.89 -5.41
N GLN A 203 -3.00 17.22 -5.06
CA GLN A 203 -2.26 18.31 -5.70
C GLN A 203 -2.05 18.05 -7.20
N LYS A 204 -1.63 16.84 -7.59
CA LYS A 204 -1.45 16.48 -9.00
C LYS A 204 -2.78 16.47 -9.77
N ILE A 205 -3.88 16.05 -9.17
CA ILE A 205 -5.22 16.13 -9.78
C ILE A 205 -5.62 17.60 -10.01
N ARG A 206 -5.41 18.48 -9.03
CA ARG A 206 -5.68 19.92 -9.17
C ARG A 206 -4.85 20.53 -10.30
N LEU A 207 -3.56 20.20 -10.37
CA LEU A 207 -2.67 20.65 -11.44
C LEU A 207 -3.14 20.15 -12.81
N LYS A 208 -3.47 18.86 -12.94
CA LYS A 208 -4.00 18.26 -14.17
C LYS A 208 -5.26 19.00 -14.63
N ASN A 209 -6.19 19.30 -13.72
CA ASN A 209 -7.43 20.00 -14.05
C ASN A 209 -7.15 21.45 -14.49
N LYS A 210 -6.23 22.16 -13.83
CA LYS A 210 -5.80 23.51 -14.21
C LYS A 210 -5.11 23.55 -15.58
N LEU A 211 -4.28 22.56 -15.88
CA LEU A 211 -3.64 22.42 -17.19
C LEU A 211 -4.67 22.09 -18.28
N SER A 212 -5.61 21.19 -17.99
CA SER A 212 -6.69 20.84 -18.92
C SER A 212 -7.60 22.04 -19.24
N SER A 213 -7.97 22.84 -18.24
CA SER A 213 -8.79 24.04 -18.46
C SER A 213 -8.04 25.10 -19.27
N ARG A 214 -6.74 25.33 -18.98
CA ARG A 214 -5.88 26.25 -19.75
C ARG A 214 -5.68 25.76 -21.19
N GLN A 215 -5.55 24.46 -21.41
CA GLN A 215 -5.49 23.88 -22.76
C GLN A 215 -6.79 24.11 -23.53
N LYS A 216 -7.95 23.95 -22.89
CA LYS A 216 -9.26 24.23 -23.51
C LYS A 216 -9.38 25.72 -23.89
N SER A 217 -9.02 26.63 -22.99
CA SER A 217 -9.10 28.08 -23.26
C SER A 217 -8.13 28.54 -24.35
N LEU A 218 -6.89 28.02 -24.36
CA LEU A 218 -5.92 28.29 -25.43
C LEU A 218 -6.39 27.75 -26.79
N ARG A 219 -6.97 26.53 -26.82
CA ARG A 219 -7.58 25.99 -28.05
C ARG A 219 -8.75 26.84 -28.54
N ALA A 220 -9.60 27.33 -27.63
CA ALA A 220 -10.69 28.23 -27.99
C ALA A 220 -10.16 29.56 -28.58
N ARG A 221 -9.16 30.19 -27.93
CA ARG A 221 -8.50 31.41 -28.45
C ARG A 221 -7.85 31.18 -29.81
N LEU A 222 -7.19 30.03 -30.00
CA LEU A 222 -6.55 29.68 -31.27
C LEU A 222 -7.59 29.50 -32.39
N ARG A 223 -8.71 28.83 -32.11
CA ARG A 223 -9.83 28.71 -33.05
C ARG A 223 -10.42 30.07 -33.42
N GLN A 224 -10.58 30.96 -32.44
CA GLN A 224 -11.06 32.32 -32.66
C GLN A 224 -10.10 33.12 -33.56
N LYS A 225 -8.80 33.09 -33.25
CA LYS A 225 -7.76 33.76 -34.06
C LYS A 225 -7.66 33.17 -35.48
N GLN A 226 -7.83 31.86 -35.64
CA GLN A 226 -7.92 31.23 -36.96
C GLN A 226 -9.17 31.67 -37.74
N LYS A 227 -10.31 31.87 -37.06
CA LYS A 227 -11.53 32.39 -37.70
C LYS A 227 -11.33 33.84 -38.14
N GLU A 228 -10.79 34.69 -37.28
CA GLU A 228 -10.45 36.09 -37.59
C GLU A 228 -9.48 36.18 -38.78
N SER A 229 -8.41 35.38 -38.77
CA SER A 229 -7.45 35.32 -39.89
C SER A 229 -8.10 34.87 -41.20
N ARG A 230 -8.96 33.86 -41.18
CA ARG A 230 -9.71 33.42 -42.38
C ARG A 230 -10.65 34.51 -42.91
N GLN A 231 -11.32 35.25 -42.01
CA GLN A 231 -12.20 36.35 -42.40
C GLN A 231 -11.40 37.50 -43.03
N LEU A 232 -10.25 37.86 -42.43
CA LEU A 232 -9.35 38.88 -42.96
C LEU A 232 -8.80 38.47 -44.34
N GLN A 233 -8.36 37.22 -44.47
CA GLN A 233 -7.87 36.67 -45.74
C GLN A 233 -8.95 36.73 -46.83
N ALA A 234 -10.19 36.35 -46.51
CA ALA A 234 -11.31 36.45 -47.44
C ALA A 234 -11.65 37.91 -47.82
N GLN A 235 -11.47 38.87 -46.90
CA GLN A 235 -11.63 40.30 -47.21
C GLN A 235 -10.52 40.82 -48.13
N ILE A 236 -9.27 40.42 -47.90
CA ILE A 236 -8.13 40.74 -48.76
C ILE A 236 -8.32 40.14 -50.16
N GLU A 237 -8.75 38.89 -50.26
CA GLU A 237 -9.04 38.26 -51.56
C GLU A 237 -10.18 38.97 -52.30
N LYS A 238 -11.24 39.37 -51.58
CA LYS A 238 -12.32 40.19 -52.16
C LYS A 238 -11.83 41.56 -52.64
N SER A 239 -10.99 42.25 -51.86
CA SER A 239 -10.48 43.57 -52.25
C SER A 239 -9.53 43.48 -53.45
N ILE A 240 -8.67 42.46 -53.50
CA ILE A 240 -7.82 42.15 -54.66
C ILE A 240 -8.69 41.82 -55.87
N ALA A 241 -9.74 41.01 -55.73
CA ALA A 241 -10.66 40.68 -56.82
C ALA A 241 -11.40 41.93 -57.36
N VAL A 242 -11.84 42.83 -56.48
CA VAL A 242 -12.45 44.11 -56.87
C VAL A 242 -11.44 45.02 -57.57
N ALA A 243 -10.21 45.12 -57.07
CA ALA A 243 -9.13 45.89 -57.71
C ALA A 243 -8.73 45.28 -59.06
N ALA A 244 -8.71 43.95 -59.18
CA ALA A 244 -8.45 43.22 -60.41
C ALA A 244 -9.58 43.42 -61.44
N LYS A 245 -10.86 43.42 -61.02
CA LYS A 245 -11.99 43.75 -61.90
C LYS A 245 -11.96 45.21 -62.37
N LYS A 246 -11.71 46.17 -61.48
CA LYS A 246 -11.56 47.59 -61.85
C LYS A 246 -10.37 47.82 -62.79
N SER A 247 -9.25 47.12 -62.58
CA SER A 247 -8.11 47.20 -63.51
C SER A 247 -8.35 46.46 -64.83
N ALA A 248 -9.20 45.44 -64.86
CA ALA A 248 -9.66 44.79 -66.09
C ALA A 248 -10.65 45.66 -66.89
N GLU A 249 -11.59 46.35 -66.23
CA GLU A 249 -12.45 47.37 -66.88
C GLU A 249 -11.64 48.56 -67.40
N ASN A 250 -10.57 48.95 -66.69
CA ASN A 250 -9.62 49.93 -67.19
C ASN A 250 -8.72 49.40 -68.31
N LYS A 251 -8.54 48.08 -68.50
CA LYS A 251 -7.81 47.53 -69.66
C LYS A 251 -8.59 47.59 -70.98
N SER A 252 -9.92 47.76 -70.94
CA SER A 252 -10.72 48.11 -72.11
C SER A 252 -10.53 49.56 -72.57
N LYS A 253 -9.85 50.40 -71.78
CA LYS A 253 -9.30 51.70 -72.21
C LYS A 253 -7.78 51.58 -72.25
N LYS A 254 -7.18 51.65 -73.43
CA LYS A 254 -5.72 51.63 -73.69
C LYS A 254 -4.86 52.03 -72.47
N LEU A 255 -4.16 51.05 -71.87
CA LEU A 255 -3.15 51.28 -70.83
C LEU A 255 -2.19 52.37 -71.28
N THR A 256 -1.98 53.39 -70.45
CA THR A 256 -0.96 54.41 -70.73
C THR A 256 0.43 53.82 -70.46
N THR A 257 1.43 54.26 -71.22
CA THR A 257 2.83 53.79 -71.13
C THR A 257 3.45 53.93 -69.73
N ALA A 258 2.88 54.78 -68.87
CA ALA A 258 3.28 54.95 -67.47
C ALA A 258 2.87 53.76 -66.57
N GLU A 259 1.69 53.17 -66.78
CA GLU A 259 1.17 52.07 -65.93
C GLU A 259 1.84 50.73 -66.26
N SER A 260 2.18 50.51 -67.53
CA SER A 260 2.96 49.34 -67.95
C SER A 260 4.39 49.37 -67.38
N ARG A 261 4.98 50.57 -67.22
CA ARG A 261 6.28 50.74 -66.56
C ARG A 261 6.21 50.30 -65.10
N LEU A 262 5.29 50.86 -64.30
CA LEU A 262 5.14 50.57 -62.86
C LEU A 262 5.07 49.07 -62.50
N SER A 263 4.36 48.25 -63.28
CA SER A 263 4.27 46.79 -63.03
C SER A 263 5.58 46.06 -63.37
N SER A 264 6.27 46.48 -64.43
CA SER A 264 7.58 45.94 -64.81
C SER A 264 8.70 46.39 -63.86
N THR A 265 8.55 47.53 -63.20
CA THR A 265 9.58 48.09 -62.29
C THR A 265 9.65 47.37 -60.95
N PHE A 266 8.59 46.74 -60.46
CA PHE A 266 8.62 46.08 -59.14
C PHE A 266 9.57 44.87 -59.14
N ALA A 267 9.52 44.03 -60.17
CA ALA A 267 10.45 42.92 -60.34
C ALA A 267 11.89 43.39 -60.59
N ALA A 268 12.05 44.50 -61.34
CA ALA A 268 13.35 45.11 -61.62
C ALA A 268 14.01 45.77 -60.40
N ASN A 269 13.22 46.20 -59.40
CA ASN A 269 13.71 46.84 -58.17
C ASN A 269 14.05 45.86 -57.04
N LYS A 270 14.10 44.55 -57.31
CA LYS A 270 14.48 43.54 -56.31
C LYS A 270 15.87 43.87 -55.73
N GLY A 271 15.95 44.02 -54.41
CA GLY A 271 17.19 44.39 -53.70
C GLY A 271 17.48 45.90 -53.61
N HIS A 272 16.74 46.74 -54.34
CA HIS A 272 16.86 48.21 -54.32
C HIS A 272 15.66 48.89 -53.65
N ILE A 273 14.79 48.11 -53.01
CA ILE A 273 13.62 48.63 -52.27
C ILE A 273 14.14 49.18 -50.93
N PRO A 274 13.88 50.46 -50.61
CA PRO A 274 14.28 51.02 -49.33
C PRO A 274 13.60 50.26 -48.19
N TRP A 275 14.30 50.10 -47.09
CA TRP A 275 13.74 49.46 -45.91
C TRP A 275 12.46 50.20 -45.47
N PRO A 276 11.40 49.46 -45.10
CA PRO A 276 10.14 50.07 -44.66
C PRO A 276 10.28 50.90 -43.37
N VAL A 277 11.36 50.70 -42.62
CA VAL A 277 11.74 51.46 -41.42
C VAL A 277 13.24 51.77 -41.42
N LYS A 278 13.63 52.93 -40.88
CA LYS A 278 15.04 53.36 -40.80
C LYS A 278 15.89 52.51 -39.85
N GLN A 279 15.27 51.92 -38.81
CA GLN A 279 15.90 51.02 -37.83
C GLN A 279 14.87 49.98 -37.36
N GLY A 280 15.25 48.71 -37.29
CA GLY A 280 14.39 47.61 -36.82
C GLY A 280 15.12 46.26 -36.83
N VAL A 281 14.63 45.30 -36.03
CA VAL A 281 15.15 43.92 -35.98
C VAL A 281 14.14 42.98 -36.63
N ILE A 282 14.58 42.06 -37.48
CA ILE A 282 13.71 41.05 -38.10
C ILE A 282 13.19 40.12 -37.00
N SER A 283 11.91 40.27 -36.64
CA SER A 283 11.29 39.46 -35.59
C SER A 283 10.99 38.03 -36.06
N GLN A 284 10.56 37.87 -37.32
CA GLN A 284 10.29 36.59 -37.99
C GLN A 284 10.45 36.73 -39.51
N THR A 285 10.89 35.67 -40.18
CA THR A 285 10.98 35.65 -41.66
C THR A 285 9.67 35.21 -42.29
N PHE A 286 9.45 35.54 -43.57
CA PHE A 286 8.31 35.03 -44.35
C PHE A 286 8.41 33.51 -44.51
N GLY A 287 7.27 32.81 -44.48
CA GLY A 287 7.19 31.36 -44.65
C GLY A 287 6.65 30.60 -43.46
N ILE A 288 6.78 29.27 -43.48
CA ILE A 288 6.27 28.38 -42.43
C ILE A 288 7.41 28.06 -41.45
N HIS A 289 7.20 28.36 -40.17
CA HIS A 289 8.19 28.17 -39.10
C HIS A 289 7.64 27.29 -38.00
N ASN A 290 8.51 26.53 -37.34
CA ASN A 290 8.12 25.80 -36.13
C ASN A 290 7.98 26.76 -34.95
N HIS A 291 6.94 26.58 -34.14
CA HIS A 291 6.70 27.41 -32.97
C HIS A 291 7.82 27.20 -31.92
N PRO A 292 8.46 28.26 -31.41
CA PRO A 292 9.70 28.16 -30.60
C PRO A 292 9.56 27.31 -29.32
N VAL A 293 8.35 27.22 -28.76
CA VAL A 293 8.07 26.47 -27.51
C VAL A 293 7.29 25.15 -27.74
N LEU A 294 6.61 24.99 -28.88
CA LEU A 294 5.68 23.87 -29.12
C LEU A 294 6.19 23.02 -30.28
N LYS A 295 6.85 21.89 -29.98
CA LYS A 295 7.57 21.03 -30.93
C LYS A 295 6.75 20.44 -32.11
N HIS A 296 5.43 20.62 -32.16
CA HIS A 296 4.56 20.09 -33.23
C HIS A 296 3.54 21.12 -33.76
N VAL A 297 3.80 22.42 -33.58
CA VAL A 297 2.92 23.48 -34.09
C VAL A 297 3.70 24.33 -35.08
N GLN A 298 3.19 24.43 -36.31
CA GLN A 298 3.75 25.26 -37.36
C GLN A 298 2.98 26.59 -37.47
N ILE A 299 3.70 27.69 -37.63
CA ILE A 299 3.19 29.05 -37.81
C ILE A 299 3.49 29.46 -39.25
N LYS A 300 2.46 29.83 -40.01
CA LYS A 300 2.62 30.37 -41.37
C LYS A 300 2.63 31.91 -41.30
N ASN A 301 3.75 32.52 -41.67
CA ASN A 301 3.92 33.96 -41.79
C ASN A 301 3.82 34.36 -43.27
N ASN A 302 2.77 35.09 -43.64
CA ASN A 302 2.52 35.55 -45.01
C ASN A 302 3.08 36.96 -45.28
N GLY A 303 3.94 37.48 -44.39
CA GLY A 303 4.62 38.77 -44.55
C GLY A 303 3.69 39.94 -44.22
N ILE A 304 3.86 40.46 -43.00
CA ILE A 304 4.01 41.87 -42.58
C ILE A 304 4.64 41.79 -41.18
#